data_AF-A0A498RCD9-F1
#
_entry.id   AF-A0A498RCD9-F1
#
_cell.length_a   1.000
_cell.length_b   1.000
_cell.length_c   1.000
_cell.angle_alpha   90.00
_cell.angle_beta   90.00
_cell.angle_gamma   90.00
#
_symmetry.space_group_name_H-M   'P 1'
#
loop_
_entity.id
_entity.type
_entity.pdbx_description
1 polymer ?
#
loop_
_entity_poly.entity_id
_entity_poly.type
_entity_poly.pdbx_seq_one_letter_code
_entity_poly.pdbx_strand_id
1 'polypeptide(L)'
;MKTFQEYQVDLTRLAEWLPWATMPLAGVVENKDHSFLGAFSYPCDAVFDSACLSQQLQALGSGWGIWSENRQGRCYAAFSWLPQDASDDAAGHYFDRVLTTLAEQLPLQRLYAGELLQYLFESIAIKKQIAFPDIPMYLDTLLPLGQTYKLKPQEINVDGYPVTVLALNGFLEECAGRLYSFLREKAIPFRSVRRFLLLTAAEADEEANRYMAGWCKNHKTIAPLLAYEANPQKPCGFYAHLLVHWSTEEEKLVRQSMLIKEFLRAQGQLAHCEHAQPELWFAAIPGNFRAYLVAPMLQIDDLRVLFLGEEGAPV
;
A
#
# COMPACT_ATOMS: atom_id res chain seq x y z
N MET A 1 -39.27 1.33 -17.24
CA MET A 1 -38.23 2.28 -16.81
C MET A 1 -36.96 1.47 -16.60
N LYS A 2 -35.92 1.63 -17.44
CA LYS A 2 -34.63 0.95 -17.19
C LYS A 2 -33.98 1.64 -15.99
N THR A 3 -33.96 0.97 -14.86
CA THR A 3 -33.15 1.36 -13.71
C THR A 3 -31.70 1.43 -14.19
N PHE A 4 -31.02 2.55 -13.97
CA PHE A 4 -29.58 2.63 -14.21
C PHE A 4 -28.94 1.51 -13.39
N GLN A 5 -28.35 0.52 -14.07
CA GLN A 5 -27.51 -0.44 -13.40
C GLN A 5 -26.27 0.31 -12.93
N GLU A 6 -25.94 0.12 -11.66
CA GLU A 6 -24.67 0.57 -11.11
C GLU A 6 -23.54 0.03 -12.00
N TYR A 7 -22.57 0.88 -12.32
CA TYR A 7 -21.45 0.52 -13.19
C TYR A 7 -20.72 -0.66 -12.52
N GLN A 8 -20.79 -1.85 -13.11
CA GLN A 8 -20.13 -3.02 -12.53
C GLN A 8 -18.62 -2.81 -12.59
N VAL A 9 -17.96 -2.96 -11.45
CA VAL A 9 -16.51 -2.80 -11.35
C VAL A 9 -15.83 -3.98 -12.05
N ASP A 10 -15.11 -3.71 -13.14
CA ASP A 10 -14.41 -4.73 -13.91
C ASP A 10 -12.95 -4.84 -13.42
N LEU A 11 -12.67 -5.85 -12.58
CA LEU A 11 -11.33 -6.17 -12.09
C LEU A 11 -10.32 -6.50 -13.20
N THR A 12 -10.79 -6.73 -14.43
CA THR A 12 -9.92 -7.07 -15.56
C THR A 12 -9.34 -5.83 -16.27
N ARG A 13 -9.86 -4.63 -15.97
CA ARG A 13 -9.46 -3.38 -16.63
C ARG A 13 -8.58 -2.53 -15.73
N LEU A 14 -7.28 -2.52 -16.03
CA LEU A 14 -6.28 -1.76 -15.28
C LEU A 14 -6.66 -0.28 -15.10
N ALA A 15 -7.00 0.42 -16.18
CA ALA A 15 -7.29 1.85 -16.15
C ALA A 15 -8.46 2.20 -15.22
N GLU A 16 -9.47 1.32 -15.08
CA GLU A 16 -10.57 1.57 -14.15
C GLU A 16 -10.07 1.64 -12.70
N TRP A 17 -9.03 0.88 -12.37
CA TRP A 17 -8.45 0.71 -11.03
C TRP A 17 -7.22 1.54 -10.72
N LEU A 18 -6.52 2.06 -11.72
CA LEU A 18 -5.46 3.03 -11.47
C LEU A 18 -6.08 4.33 -10.95
N PRO A 19 -5.64 4.85 -9.79
CA PRO A 19 -6.25 6.03 -9.21
C PRO A 19 -5.75 7.32 -9.88
N TRP A 20 -4.58 7.31 -10.53
CA TRP A 20 -3.87 8.53 -10.95
C TRP A 20 -4.53 9.25 -12.13
N ALA A 21 -4.83 10.55 -11.98
CA ALA A 21 -5.42 11.36 -13.04
C ALA A 21 -4.38 12.30 -13.66
N THR A 22 -3.82 13.21 -12.88
CA THR A 22 -2.91 14.25 -13.35
C THR A 22 -1.86 14.62 -12.30
N MET A 23 -0.83 15.38 -12.68
CA MET A 23 0.20 15.90 -11.77
C MET A 23 0.15 17.43 -11.80
N PRO A 24 -0.69 18.07 -10.97
CA PRO A 24 -0.85 19.53 -10.97
C PRO A 24 0.39 20.26 -10.44
N LEU A 25 1.18 19.61 -9.59
CA LEU A 25 2.43 20.13 -9.04
C LEU A 25 3.52 19.08 -9.22
N ALA A 26 4.78 19.50 -9.33
CA ALA A 26 5.89 18.58 -9.59
C ALA A 26 5.97 17.41 -8.59
N GLY A 27 5.59 17.61 -7.32
CA GLY A 27 5.65 16.56 -6.29
C GLY A 27 4.29 16.00 -5.87
N VAL A 28 3.22 16.29 -6.62
CA VAL A 28 1.84 15.91 -6.26
C VAL A 28 1.10 15.38 -7.48
N VAL A 29 0.54 14.18 -7.35
CA VAL A 29 -0.46 13.61 -8.26
C VAL A 29 -1.84 13.82 -7.68
N GLU A 30 -2.78 14.26 -8.51
CA GLU A 30 -4.21 14.21 -8.22
C GLU A 30 -4.78 12.92 -8.79
N ASN A 31 -5.51 12.19 -7.96
CA ASN A 31 -6.21 10.97 -8.30
C ASN A 31 -7.61 11.28 -8.84
N LYS A 32 -8.24 10.31 -9.51
CA LYS A 32 -9.59 10.41 -10.10
C LYS A 32 -10.70 10.56 -9.08
N ASP A 33 -10.44 10.24 -7.82
CA ASP A 33 -11.34 10.48 -6.69
C ASP A 33 -11.05 11.82 -5.98
N HIS A 34 -10.22 12.68 -6.58
CA HIS A 34 -9.73 13.96 -6.03
C HIS A 34 -8.90 13.83 -4.75
N SER A 35 -8.45 12.62 -4.41
CA SER A 35 -7.37 12.47 -3.44
C SER A 35 -6.04 12.88 -4.06
N PHE A 36 -5.14 13.41 -3.23
CA PHE A 36 -3.79 13.76 -3.63
C PHE A 36 -2.83 12.65 -3.23
N LEU A 37 -1.75 12.47 -3.99
CA LEU A 37 -0.73 11.45 -3.79
C LEU A 37 0.64 12.10 -3.99
N GLY A 38 1.57 11.81 -3.08
CA GLY A 38 2.98 12.12 -3.26
C GLY A 38 3.84 11.04 -2.63
N ALA A 39 5.10 11.00 -3.01
CA ALA A 39 5.99 9.92 -2.59
C ALA A 39 7.38 10.42 -2.23
N PHE A 40 8.06 9.58 -1.47
CA PHE A 40 9.40 9.78 -0.97
C PHE A 40 10.23 8.53 -1.27
N SER A 41 11.53 8.69 -1.47
CA SER A 41 12.53 7.64 -1.27
C SER A 41 13.18 7.80 0.08
N TYR A 42 13.68 6.70 0.65
CA TYR A 42 14.51 6.75 1.84
C TYR A 42 15.53 5.60 1.86
N PRO A 43 16.67 5.75 2.55
CA PRO A 43 17.62 4.66 2.74
C PRO A 43 16.95 3.48 3.45
N CYS A 44 17.16 2.25 2.98
CA CYS A 44 16.52 1.09 3.62
C CYS A 44 17.12 0.74 5.00
N ASP A 45 18.18 1.41 5.42
CA ASP A 45 18.78 1.38 6.76
C ASP A 45 18.44 2.65 7.57
N ALA A 46 17.53 3.50 7.07
CA ALA A 46 17.10 4.70 7.77
C ALA A 46 16.48 4.35 9.13
N VAL A 47 16.95 5.04 10.17
CA VAL A 47 16.39 4.96 11.51
C VAL A 47 15.36 6.07 11.68
N PHE A 48 14.11 5.69 11.90
CA PHE A 48 13.03 6.62 12.23
C PHE A 48 12.94 6.79 13.74
N ASP A 49 12.96 8.03 14.23
CA ASP A 49 12.65 8.32 15.63
C ASP A 49 11.15 8.05 15.87
N SER A 50 10.83 7.14 16.80
CA SER A 50 9.45 6.70 17.03
C SER A 50 8.56 7.84 17.55
N ALA A 51 9.09 8.73 18.39
CA ALA A 51 8.35 9.85 18.94
C ALA A 51 8.02 10.90 17.86
N CYS A 52 9.00 11.28 17.05
CA CYS A 52 8.83 12.18 15.93
C CYS A 52 7.85 11.60 14.89
N LEU A 53 8.05 10.34 14.51
CA LEU A 53 7.17 9.65 13.56
C LEU A 53 5.73 9.61 14.07
N SER A 54 5.53 9.26 15.34
CA SER A 54 4.22 9.28 15.97
C SER A 54 3.61 10.68 15.96
N GLN A 55 4.37 11.71 16.35
CA GLN A 55 3.88 13.08 16.34
C GLN A 55 3.44 13.55 14.94
N GLN A 56 4.21 13.24 13.89
CA GLN A 56 3.89 13.66 12.53
C GLN A 56 2.70 12.89 11.96
N LEU A 57 2.59 11.59 12.24
CA LEU A 57 1.56 10.73 11.66
C LEU A 57 0.25 10.70 12.47
N GLN A 58 0.27 10.97 13.78
CA GLN A 58 -0.94 11.13 14.62
C GLN A 58 -1.79 12.33 14.18
N ALA A 59 -1.18 13.34 13.57
CA ALA A 59 -1.91 14.47 13.00
C ALA A 59 -2.71 14.09 11.74
N LEU A 60 -2.42 12.91 11.16
CA LEU A 60 -3.14 12.37 10.01
C LEU A 60 -4.32 11.53 10.52
N GLY A 61 -5.49 11.74 9.94
CA GLY A 61 -6.73 11.05 10.31
C GLY A 61 -7.42 10.44 9.10
N SER A 62 -8.76 10.41 9.15
CA SER A 62 -9.60 9.94 8.03
C SER A 62 -9.20 10.58 6.70
N GLY A 63 -9.25 9.77 5.64
CA GLY A 63 -8.85 10.17 4.30
C GLY A 63 -7.36 10.05 4.01
N TRP A 64 -6.51 9.80 5.01
CA TRP A 64 -5.08 9.54 4.78
C TRP A 64 -4.81 8.06 4.54
N GLY A 65 -3.89 7.78 3.63
CA GLY A 65 -3.36 6.46 3.33
C GLY A 65 -1.85 6.50 3.18
N ILE A 66 -1.17 5.46 3.66
CA ILE A 66 0.28 5.30 3.57
C ILE A 66 0.58 3.99 2.85
N TRP A 67 1.51 4.03 1.90
CA TRP A 67 2.09 2.87 1.24
C TRP A 67 3.60 2.92 1.41
N SER A 68 4.13 2.08 2.29
CA SER A 68 5.56 1.94 2.48
C SER A 68 6.07 0.68 1.82
N GLU A 69 7.13 0.82 1.03
CA GLU A 69 7.56 -0.20 0.08
C GLU A 69 9.05 -0.52 0.19
N ASN A 70 9.38 -1.79 -0.01
CA ASN A 70 10.72 -2.24 -0.34
C ASN A 70 10.68 -2.94 -1.72
N ARG A 71 11.42 -2.37 -2.68
CA ARG A 71 11.60 -2.88 -4.04
C ARG A 71 13.02 -3.39 -4.23
N GLN A 72 13.35 -4.49 -3.54
CA GLN A 72 14.67 -5.13 -3.58
C GLN A 72 15.80 -4.16 -3.20
N GLY A 73 15.74 -3.59 -1.99
CA GLY A 73 16.76 -2.66 -1.48
C GLY A 73 16.57 -1.21 -1.89
N ARG A 74 15.44 -0.87 -2.54
CA ARG A 74 15.02 0.52 -2.76
C ARG A 74 13.74 0.77 -1.98
N CYS A 75 13.80 1.69 -1.02
CA CYS A 75 12.70 1.95 -0.11
C CYS A 75 11.97 3.24 -0.47
N TYR A 76 10.65 3.15 -0.49
CA TYR A 76 9.76 4.26 -0.86
C TYR A 76 8.60 4.36 0.11
N ALA A 77 8.10 5.56 0.32
CA ALA A 77 6.87 5.80 1.05
C ALA A 77 5.99 6.72 0.23
N ALA A 78 4.76 6.31 -0.07
CA ALA A 78 3.76 7.18 -0.64
C ALA A 78 2.70 7.52 0.40
N PHE A 79 2.30 8.78 0.40
CA PHE A 79 1.23 9.32 1.20
C PHE A 79 0.13 9.75 0.26
N SER A 80 -1.10 9.41 0.57
CA SER A 80 -2.27 9.89 -0.14
C SER A 80 -3.26 10.49 0.83
N TRP A 81 -3.96 11.53 0.42
CA TRP A 81 -4.92 12.24 1.23
C TRP A 81 -6.15 12.60 0.42
N LEU A 82 -7.31 12.12 0.86
CA LEU A 82 -8.62 12.54 0.38
C LEU A 82 -9.10 13.72 1.23
N PRO A 83 -9.21 14.94 0.68
CA PRO A 83 -9.74 16.09 1.41
C PRO A 83 -11.21 15.87 1.79
N GLN A 84 -11.59 16.29 3.00
CA GLN A 84 -13.00 16.25 3.42
C GLN A 84 -13.80 17.46 2.92
N ASP A 85 -13.17 18.64 2.89
CA ASP A 85 -13.76 19.90 2.44
C ASP A 85 -12.67 20.76 1.79
N ALA A 86 -12.50 20.70 0.45
CA ALA A 86 -11.56 21.59 -0.22
C ALA A 86 -11.98 21.94 -1.65
N SER A 87 -11.65 23.16 -2.07
CA SER A 87 -11.58 23.54 -3.48
C SER A 87 -10.25 23.05 -4.07
N ASP A 88 -10.29 22.38 -5.21
CA ASP A 88 -9.20 21.57 -5.80
C ASP A 88 -7.81 22.26 -5.79
N ASP A 89 -7.70 23.50 -6.26
CA ASP A 89 -6.40 24.18 -6.41
C ASP A 89 -5.67 24.44 -5.08
N ALA A 90 -6.41 24.78 -4.02
CA ALA A 90 -5.82 25.05 -2.71
C ALA A 90 -5.41 23.76 -1.99
N ALA A 91 -6.13 22.67 -2.25
CA ALA A 91 -5.92 21.37 -1.62
C ALA A 91 -4.57 20.76 -2.03
N GLY A 92 -4.24 20.79 -3.32
CA GLY A 92 -2.97 20.28 -3.83
C GLY A 92 -1.76 21.02 -3.24
N HIS A 93 -1.81 22.35 -3.13
CA HIS A 93 -0.75 23.13 -2.49
C HIS A 93 -0.67 22.91 -0.97
N TYR A 94 -1.79 22.70 -0.29
CA TYR A 94 -1.77 22.32 1.13
C TYR A 94 -1.08 20.98 1.33
N PHE A 95 -1.46 19.98 0.53
CA PHE A 95 -0.87 18.66 0.57
C PHE A 95 0.65 18.70 0.28
N ASP A 96 1.07 19.48 -0.72
CA ASP A 96 2.49 19.69 -1.04
C ASP A 96 3.29 20.25 0.14
N ARG A 97 2.71 21.19 0.92
CA ARG A 97 3.33 21.70 2.15
C ARG A 97 3.44 20.65 3.23
N VAL A 98 2.39 19.83 3.44
CA VAL A 98 2.42 18.73 4.40
C VAL A 98 3.55 17.76 4.06
N LEU A 99 3.69 17.37 2.79
CA LEU A 99 4.78 16.49 2.36
C LEU A 99 6.17 17.13 2.57
N THR A 100 6.28 18.44 2.39
CA THR A 100 7.52 19.19 2.64
C THR A 100 7.88 19.13 4.12
N THR A 101 6.93 19.37 5.03
CA THR A 101 7.15 19.23 6.48
C THR A 101 7.58 17.80 6.85
N LEU A 102 6.96 16.77 6.26
CA LEU A 102 7.35 15.38 6.52
C LEU A 102 8.81 15.11 6.11
N ALA A 103 9.26 15.62 4.96
CA ALA A 103 10.66 15.48 4.52
C ALA A 103 11.65 16.26 5.40
N GLU A 104 11.24 17.37 6.01
CA GLU A 104 12.08 18.15 6.92
C GLU A 104 12.25 17.47 8.29
N GLN A 105 11.25 16.69 8.73
CA GLN A 105 11.21 16.09 10.07
C GLN A 105 11.60 14.61 10.10
N LEU A 106 11.50 13.90 8.97
CA LEU A 106 11.75 12.47 8.84
C LEU A 106 12.87 12.22 7.81
N PRO A 107 13.55 11.06 7.83
CA PRO A 107 14.58 10.70 6.86
C PRO A 107 13.98 10.32 5.49
N LEU A 108 13.16 11.20 4.91
CA LEU A 108 12.42 11.03 3.68
C LEU A 108 12.87 12.06 2.65
N GLN A 109 13.18 11.62 1.43
CA GLN A 109 13.51 12.49 0.31
C GLN A 109 12.34 12.53 -0.67
N ARG A 110 11.78 13.71 -0.93
CA ARG A 110 10.65 13.89 -1.86
C ARG A 110 11.03 13.49 -3.29
N LEU A 111 10.11 12.81 -3.96
CA LEU A 111 10.18 12.53 -5.39
C LEU A 111 9.44 13.61 -6.17
N TYR A 112 10.05 14.12 -7.24
CA TYR A 112 9.47 15.13 -8.11
C TYR A 112 9.44 14.71 -9.58
N ALA A 113 8.43 15.18 -10.30
CA ALA A 113 8.22 15.05 -11.73
C ALA A 113 8.48 13.61 -12.22
N GLY A 114 9.55 13.42 -13.01
CA GLY A 114 9.92 12.13 -13.56
C GLY A 114 10.20 11.06 -12.49
N GLU A 115 10.77 11.43 -11.35
CA GLU A 115 11.05 10.45 -10.27
C GLU A 115 9.74 9.91 -9.68
N LEU A 116 8.76 10.79 -9.48
CA LEU A 116 7.44 10.40 -8.99
C LEU A 116 6.72 9.55 -10.04
N LEU A 117 6.72 9.95 -11.31
CA LEU A 117 6.13 9.17 -12.41
C LEU A 117 6.79 7.80 -12.58
N GLN A 118 8.12 7.71 -12.44
CA GLN A 118 8.86 6.45 -12.49
C GLN A 118 8.50 5.54 -11.31
N TYR A 119 8.38 6.09 -10.10
CA TYR A 119 7.93 5.36 -8.92
C TYR A 119 6.51 4.78 -9.12
N LEU A 120 5.57 5.56 -9.65
CA LEU A 120 4.22 5.09 -9.96
C LEU A 120 4.25 4.01 -11.05
N PHE A 121 4.98 4.24 -12.15
CA PHE A 121 5.10 3.28 -13.25
C PHE A 121 5.65 1.92 -12.79
N GLU A 122 6.73 1.91 -12.00
CA GLU A 122 7.28 0.68 -11.42
C GLU A 122 6.31 -0.05 -10.46
N SER A 123 5.25 0.62 -9.97
CA SER A 123 4.20 -0.04 -9.18
C SER A 123 3.32 -0.96 -10.04
N ILE A 124 3.28 -0.72 -11.36
CA ILE A 124 2.42 -1.41 -12.32
C ILE A 124 3.20 -2.08 -13.47
N ALA A 125 4.53 -2.05 -13.43
CA ALA A 125 5.39 -2.53 -14.50
C ALA A 125 6.48 -3.46 -13.98
N ILE A 126 6.91 -4.40 -14.82
CA ILE A 126 8.04 -5.29 -14.54
C ILE A 126 9.15 -5.02 -15.56
N LYS A 127 10.34 -4.63 -15.07
CA LYS A 127 11.58 -4.49 -15.85
C LYS A 127 11.50 -3.52 -17.05
N LYS A 128 10.83 -2.37 -16.89
CA LYS A 128 10.80 -1.32 -17.91
C LYS A 128 11.01 0.07 -17.31
N GLN A 129 11.48 0.98 -18.15
CA GLN A 129 11.51 2.42 -17.88
C GLN A 129 10.45 3.10 -18.75
N ILE A 130 9.89 4.19 -18.23
CA ILE A 130 8.87 4.95 -18.93
C ILE A 130 9.51 6.07 -19.77
N ALA A 131 8.90 6.38 -20.91
CA ALA A 131 9.12 7.66 -21.58
C ALA A 131 8.13 8.67 -20.97
N PHE A 132 8.64 9.67 -20.25
CA PHE A 132 7.79 10.62 -19.55
C PHE A 132 6.95 11.45 -20.53
N PRO A 133 5.65 11.65 -20.27
CA PRO A 133 4.84 12.52 -21.09
C PRO A 133 5.19 13.99 -20.84
N ASP A 134 5.20 14.80 -21.90
CA ASP A 134 5.40 16.25 -21.78
C ASP A 134 4.29 16.92 -20.95
N ILE A 135 3.09 16.35 -20.97
CA ILE A 135 1.92 16.79 -20.21
C ILE A 135 1.47 15.64 -19.30
N PRO A 136 1.66 15.74 -17.97
CA PRO A 136 1.32 14.68 -17.04
C PRO A 136 -0.17 14.69 -16.69
N MET A 137 -1.01 14.35 -17.67
CA MET A 137 -2.47 14.25 -17.55
C MET A 137 -2.96 12.94 -18.17
N TYR A 138 -4.02 12.35 -17.63
CA TYR A 138 -4.49 10.98 -17.95
C TYR A 138 -3.45 9.91 -17.59
N LEU A 139 -2.88 10.02 -16.39
CA LEU A 139 -1.80 9.15 -15.92
C LEU A 139 -2.22 7.67 -15.82
N ASP A 140 -3.50 7.39 -15.55
CA ASP A 140 -4.10 6.05 -15.60
C ASP A 140 -4.05 5.40 -16.98
N THR A 141 -3.87 6.19 -18.04
CA THR A 141 -3.77 5.72 -19.43
C THR A 141 -2.34 5.82 -19.97
N LEU A 142 -1.64 6.92 -19.65
CA LEU A 142 -0.28 7.17 -20.15
C LEU A 142 0.77 6.26 -19.49
N LEU A 143 0.68 6.04 -18.18
CA LEU A 143 1.64 5.18 -17.49
C LEU A 143 1.60 3.71 -17.98
N PRO A 144 0.43 3.07 -18.16
CA PRO A 144 0.39 1.71 -18.72
C PRO A 144 0.60 1.64 -20.24
N LEU A 145 0.81 2.76 -20.94
CA LEU A 145 0.96 2.74 -22.40
C LEU A 145 2.19 1.89 -22.80
N GLY A 146 1.99 0.96 -23.74
CA GLY A 146 3.04 0.03 -24.19
C GLY A 146 3.28 -1.17 -23.26
N GLN A 147 2.51 -1.30 -22.19
CA GLN A 147 2.50 -2.45 -21.30
C GLN A 147 1.36 -3.41 -21.68
N THR A 148 1.53 -4.69 -21.35
CA THR A 148 0.48 -5.70 -21.53
C THR A 148 0.04 -6.26 -20.18
N TYR A 149 -1.28 -6.32 -19.97
CA TYR A 149 -1.89 -6.80 -18.73
C TYR A 149 -2.91 -7.87 -19.02
N LYS A 150 -2.86 -8.98 -18.27
CA LYS A 150 -3.96 -9.94 -18.18
C LYS A 150 -4.33 -10.06 -16.71
N LEU A 151 -5.49 -9.52 -16.37
CA LEU A 151 -6.02 -9.51 -15.00
C LEU A 151 -7.28 -10.36 -15.00
N LYS A 152 -7.22 -11.50 -14.31
CA LYS A 152 -8.37 -12.35 -14.01
C LYS A 152 -8.35 -12.66 -12.52
N PRO A 153 -9.47 -13.05 -11.89
CA PRO A 153 -9.54 -13.24 -10.44
C PRO A 153 -8.36 -14.02 -9.81
N GLN A 154 -7.82 -15.03 -10.50
CA GLN A 154 -6.71 -15.87 -10.01
C GLN A 154 -5.40 -15.73 -10.81
N GLU A 155 -5.37 -14.88 -11.82
CA GLU A 155 -4.24 -14.78 -12.76
C GLU A 155 -3.90 -13.31 -12.98
N ILE A 156 -2.67 -12.94 -12.65
CA ILE A 156 -2.10 -11.66 -13.03
C ILE A 156 -0.91 -11.94 -13.94
N ASN A 157 -0.91 -11.32 -15.11
CA ASN A 157 0.26 -11.27 -15.98
C ASN A 157 0.55 -9.81 -16.35
N VAL A 158 1.79 -9.39 -16.16
CA VAL A 158 2.28 -8.06 -16.54
C VAL A 158 3.48 -8.27 -17.46
N ASP A 159 3.37 -7.84 -18.72
CA ASP A 159 4.43 -7.99 -19.73
C ASP A 159 4.99 -9.40 -19.91
N GLY A 160 4.11 -10.41 -19.87
CA GLY A 160 4.51 -11.80 -19.98
C GLY A 160 4.97 -12.42 -18.66
N TYR A 161 5.19 -11.62 -17.61
CA TYR A 161 5.56 -12.13 -16.29
C TYR A 161 4.30 -12.48 -15.48
N PRO A 162 4.07 -13.75 -15.12
CA PRO A 162 3.07 -14.08 -14.12
C PRO A 162 3.44 -13.48 -12.76
N VAL A 163 2.45 -12.93 -12.08
CA VAL A 163 2.58 -12.22 -10.80
C VAL A 163 1.69 -12.88 -9.76
N THR A 164 2.16 -12.96 -8.53
CA THR A 164 1.39 -13.39 -7.37
C THR A 164 1.53 -12.35 -6.25
N VAL A 165 0.42 -12.13 -5.54
CA VAL A 165 0.41 -11.31 -4.33
C VAL A 165 0.09 -12.20 -3.13
N LEU A 166 1.02 -12.21 -2.17
CA LEU A 166 0.83 -12.85 -0.87
C LEU A 166 0.47 -11.78 0.16
N ALA A 167 -0.70 -11.90 0.78
CA ALA A 167 -1.07 -11.09 1.93
C ALA A 167 -0.49 -11.75 3.19
N LEU A 168 0.37 -11.01 3.88
CA LEU A 168 1.08 -11.43 5.08
C LEU A 168 0.26 -10.96 6.29
N ASN A 169 -0.11 -11.89 7.16
CA ASN A 169 -0.99 -11.59 8.29
C ASN A 169 -0.19 -11.01 9.45
N GLY A 170 -0.67 -9.90 10.02
CA GLY A 170 -0.03 -9.23 11.15
C GLY A 170 1.22 -8.46 10.78
N PHE A 171 2.03 -8.14 11.80
CA PHE A 171 3.25 -7.36 11.65
C PHE A 171 4.47 -8.28 11.52
N LEU A 172 5.36 -7.94 10.59
CA LEU A 172 6.57 -8.71 10.31
C LEU A 172 7.86 -8.06 10.82
N GLU A 173 7.78 -7.12 11.78
CA GLU A 173 8.91 -6.35 12.30
C GLU A 173 10.15 -7.20 12.59
N GLU A 174 9.95 -8.32 13.30
CA GLU A 174 11.01 -9.22 13.73
C GLU A 174 11.53 -10.16 12.63
N CYS A 175 10.82 -10.31 11.51
CA CYS A 175 11.15 -11.29 10.47
C CYS A 175 11.34 -10.71 9.07
N ALA A 176 10.98 -9.45 8.83
CA ALA A 176 11.01 -8.80 7.53
C ALA A 176 12.43 -8.80 6.93
N GLY A 177 13.46 -8.49 7.71
CA GLY A 177 14.84 -8.53 7.22
C GLY A 177 15.28 -9.93 6.79
N ARG A 178 14.94 -10.96 7.58
CA ARG A 178 15.22 -12.36 7.22
C ARG A 178 14.45 -12.78 5.96
N LEU A 179 13.20 -12.33 5.81
CA LEU A 179 12.41 -12.56 4.61
C LEU A 179 13.06 -11.91 3.38
N TYR A 180 13.50 -10.65 3.48
CA TYR A 180 14.13 -9.95 2.36
C TYR A 180 15.49 -10.57 1.99
N SER A 181 16.30 -10.99 2.97
CA SER A 181 17.53 -11.75 2.72
C SER A 181 17.23 -13.06 2.00
N PHE A 182 16.25 -13.83 2.50
CA PHE A 182 15.82 -15.08 1.88
C PHE A 182 15.37 -14.88 0.42
N LEU A 183 14.56 -13.86 0.14
CA LEU A 183 14.09 -13.55 -1.21
C LEU A 183 15.27 -13.22 -2.15
N ARG A 184 16.25 -12.44 -1.68
CA ARG A 184 17.47 -12.14 -2.45
C ARG A 184 18.33 -13.36 -2.70
N GLU A 185 18.60 -14.16 -1.67
CA GLU A 185 19.41 -15.38 -1.78
C GLU A 185 18.80 -16.37 -2.77
N LYS A 186 17.47 -16.43 -2.83
CA LYS A 186 16.73 -17.26 -3.79
C LYS A 186 16.49 -16.58 -5.15
N ALA A 187 17.00 -15.38 -5.35
CA ALA A 187 16.79 -14.54 -6.54
C ALA A 187 15.30 -14.42 -6.93
N ILE A 188 14.44 -14.27 -5.93
CA ILE A 188 13.00 -14.06 -6.11
C ILE A 188 12.77 -12.54 -6.20
N PRO A 189 12.37 -12.02 -7.37
CA PRO A 189 12.10 -10.60 -7.48
C PRO A 189 10.80 -10.26 -6.76
N PHE A 190 10.82 -9.20 -5.96
CA PHE A 190 9.69 -8.80 -5.13
C PHE A 190 9.51 -7.29 -5.07
N ARG A 191 8.30 -6.91 -4.62
CA ARG A 191 7.90 -5.60 -4.12
C ARG A 191 7.05 -5.86 -2.89
N SER A 192 7.58 -5.53 -1.72
CA SER A 192 6.87 -5.63 -0.45
C SER A 192 6.22 -4.31 -0.13
N VAL A 193 4.92 -4.28 0.09
CA VAL A 193 4.12 -3.07 0.35
C VAL A 193 3.39 -3.20 1.66
N ARG A 194 3.51 -2.22 2.54
CA ARG A 194 2.69 -2.07 3.75
C ARG A 194 1.74 -0.92 3.49
N ARG A 195 0.46 -1.24 3.40
CA ARG A 195 -0.61 -0.26 3.26
C ARG A 195 -1.26 -0.03 4.61
N PHE A 196 -1.45 1.24 4.96
CA PHE A 196 -2.20 1.63 6.14
C PHE A 196 -3.17 2.75 5.77
N LEU A 197 -4.47 2.48 5.85
CA LEU A 197 -5.53 3.47 5.63
C LEU A 197 -6.02 3.95 6.99
N LEU A 198 -5.76 5.21 7.31
CA LEU A 198 -5.98 5.76 8.64
C LEU A 198 -7.47 6.03 8.89
N LEU A 199 -7.88 5.76 10.13
CA LEU A 199 -9.21 6.05 10.65
C LEU A 199 -9.07 7.04 11.81
N THR A 200 -10.07 7.91 11.96
CA THR A 200 -10.26 8.64 13.20
C THR A 200 -10.65 7.68 14.33
N ALA A 201 -10.47 8.12 15.58
CA ALA A 201 -10.92 7.34 16.73
C ALA A 201 -12.42 6.98 16.64
N ALA A 202 -13.25 7.91 16.16
CA ALA A 202 -14.69 7.70 16.01
C ALA A 202 -15.01 6.63 14.94
N GLU A 203 -14.35 6.68 13.78
CA GLU A 203 -14.54 5.66 12.72
C GLU A 203 -14.01 4.29 13.16
N ALA A 204 -12.88 4.26 13.88
CA ALA A 204 -12.31 3.02 14.42
C ALA A 204 -13.26 2.38 15.45
N ASP A 205 -13.87 3.17 16.33
CA ASP A 205 -14.88 2.69 17.27
C ASP A 205 -16.11 2.15 16.53
N GLU A 206 -16.59 2.83 15.49
CA GLU A 206 -17.71 2.36 14.67
C GLU A 206 -17.38 1.05 13.96
N GLU A 207 -16.18 0.95 13.36
CA GLU A 207 -15.69 -0.23 12.66
C GLU A 207 -15.53 -1.42 13.60
N ALA A 208 -14.90 -1.22 14.76
CA ALA A 208 -14.77 -2.25 15.79
C ALA A 208 -16.15 -2.78 16.21
N ASN A 209 -17.10 -1.88 16.45
CA ASN A 209 -18.48 -2.26 16.77
C ASN A 209 -19.12 -3.07 15.64
N ARG A 210 -18.91 -2.68 14.37
CA ARG A 210 -19.45 -3.39 13.20
C ARG A 210 -18.88 -4.80 13.07
N TYR A 211 -17.56 -4.96 13.14
CA TYR A 211 -16.90 -6.27 13.11
C TYR A 211 -17.33 -7.16 14.28
N MET A 212 -17.45 -6.60 15.48
CA MET A 212 -17.79 -7.36 16.69
C MET A 212 -19.30 -7.66 16.81
N ALA A 213 -20.18 -6.89 16.16
CA ALA A 213 -21.63 -6.95 16.36
C ALA A 213 -22.29 -8.30 16.04
N GLY A 214 -21.70 -9.10 15.14
CA GLY A 214 -22.20 -10.44 14.78
C GLY A 214 -21.52 -11.56 15.56
N TRP A 215 -20.18 -11.55 15.56
CA TRP A 215 -19.36 -12.65 16.07
C TRP A 215 -19.25 -12.65 17.60
N CYS A 216 -18.98 -11.50 18.23
CA CYS A 216 -18.75 -11.42 19.68
C CYS A 216 -20.00 -11.68 20.53
N LYS A 217 -21.22 -11.64 19.94
CA LYS A 217 -22.48 -11.95 20.66
C LYS A 217 -22.45 -13.31 21.34
N ASN A 218 -21.79 -14.29 20.72
CA ASN A 218 -21.68 -15.66 21.24
C ASN A 218 -20.27 -15.98 21.80
N HIS A 219 -19.32 -15.04 21.72
CA HIS A 219 -17.91 -15.23 22.09
C HIS A 219 -17.44 -14.23 23.16
N LYS A 220 -18.21 -14.13 24.26
CA LYS A 220 -17.99 -13.15 25.34
C LYS A 220 -16.63 -13.24 26.03
N THR A 221 -15.97 -14.39 26.02
CA THR A 221 -14.63 -14.59 26.60
C THR A 221 -13.50 -14.09 25.69
N ILE A 222 -13.73 -14.07 24.37
CA ILE A 222 -12.73 -13.62 23.39
C ILE A 222 -12.89 -12.13 23.08
N ALA A 223 -14.11 -11.59 23.20
CA ALA A 223 -14.39 -10.18 22.93
C ALA A 223 -13.44 -9.19 23.63
N PRO A 224 -13.06 -9.37 24.92
CA PRO A 224 -12.10 -8.48 25.58
C PRO A 224 -10.67 -8.59 25.02
N LEU A 225 -10.29 -9.73 24.42
CA LEU A 225 -8.97 -9.95 23.82
C LEU A 225 -8.84 -9.28 22.44
N LEU A 226 -9.97 -8.94 21.81
CA LEU A 226 -10.03 -8.28 20.51
C LEU A 226 -10.39 -6.79 20.65
N ALA A 227 -10.63 -6.32 21.87
CA ALA A 227 -10.98 -4.94 22.13
C ALA A 227 -9.74 -4.05 21.92
N TYR A 228 -9.91 -3.02 21.10
CA TYR A 228 -8.90 -1.99 20.96
C TYR A 228 -8.78 -1.17 22.25
N GLU A 229 -7.58 -0.71 22.53
CA GLU A 229 -7.37 0.21 23.65
C GLU A 229 -7.96 1.56 23.27
N ALA A 230 -8.78 2.14 24.17
CA ALA A 230 -9.28 3.49 24.04
C ALA A 230 -8.13 4.50 24.25
N ASN A 231 -7.25 4.61 23.26
CA ASN A 231 -6.08 5.46 23.27
C ASN A 231 -6.03 6.30 21.98
N PRO A 232 -6.41 7.58 22.03
CA PRO A 232 -6.43 8.45 20.87
C PRO A 232 -5.03 8.75 20.31
N GLN A 233 -3.96 8.39 21.04
CA GLN A 233 -2.58 8.55 20.59
C GLN A 233 -2.12 7.37 19.71
N LYS A 234 -2.83 6.25 19.70
CA LYS A 234 -2.47 5.11 18.86
C LYS A 234 -3.27 5.18 17.55
N PRO A 235 -2.60 5.32 16.40
CA PRO A 235 -3.30 5.35 15.13
C PRO A 235 -3.96 4.00 14.85
N CYS A 236 -5.22 4.07 14.42
CA CYS A 236 -6.02 2.92 14.00
C CYS A 236 -6.28 3.02 12.50
N GLY A 237 -6.34 1.88 11.83
CA GLY A 237 -6.58 1.86 10.41
C GLY A 237 -6.59 0.48 9.79
N PHE A 238 -6.99 0.39 8.53
CA PHE A 238 -6.92 -0.86 7.78
C PHE A 238 -5.49 -1.11 7.34
N TYR A 239 -4.91 -2.21 7.81
CA TYR A 239 -3.53 -2.57 7.54
C TYR A 239 -3.44 -3.80 6.64
N ALA A 240 -2.60 -3.72 5.60
CA ALA A 240 -2.27 -4.85 4.76
C ALA A 240 -0.77 -4.87 4.44
N HIS A 241 -0.11 -6.01 4.69
CA HIS A 241 1.24 -6.27 4.20
C HIS A 241 1.16 -7.19 2.99
N LEU A 242 1.47 -6.64 1.81
CA LEU A 242 1.33 -7.29 0.51
C LEU A 242 2.71 -7.54 -0.09
N LEU A 243 3.07 -8.81 -0.28
CA LEU A 243 4.28 -9.20 -0.99
C LEU A 243 3.92 -9.56 -2.42
N VAL A 244 4.19 -8.64 -3.34
CA VAL A 244 4.09 -8.86 -4.78
C VAL A 244 5.39 -9.50 -5.25
N HIS A 245 5.32 -10.64 -5.91
CA HIS A 245 6.48 -11.26 -6.55
C HIS A 245 6.11 -11.85 -7.90
N TRP A 246 7.11 -12.05 -8.75
CA TRP A 246 6.89 -12.50 -10.11
C TRP A 246 7.99 -13.45 -10.57
N SER A 247 7.74 -14.14 -11.67
CA SER A 247 8.72 -15.03 -12.28
C SER A 247 8.62 -14.98 -13.80
N THR A 248 9.60 -15.55 -14.49
CA THR A 248 9.55 -15.69 -15.96
C THR A 248 8.55 -16.76 -16.40
N GLU A 249 8.23 -17.71 -15.53
CA GLU A 249 7.40 -18.88 -15.82
C GLU A 249 6.46 -19.16 -14.65
N GLU A 250 5.25 -19.64 -14.96
CA GLU A 250 4.21 -19.88 -13.96
C GLU A 250 4.59 -20.99 -12.98
N GLU A 251 5.16 -22.10 -13.45
CA GLU A 251 5.62 -23.20 -12.58
C GLU A 251 6.66 -22.73 -11.56
N LYS A 252 7.60 -21.88 -12.02
CA LYS A 252 8.63 -21.31 -11.15
C LYS A 252 8.01 -20.35 -10.13
N LEU A 253 7.03 -19.54 -10.54
CA LEU A 253 6.29 -18.66 -9.64
C LEU A 253 5.61 -19.45 -8.53
N VAL A 254 4.90 -20.53 -8.87
CA VAL A 254 4.21 -21.39 -7.90
C VAL A 254 5.20 -21.99 -6.89
N ARG A 255 6.35 -22.50 -7.36
CA ARG A 255 7.41 -23.02 -6.48
C ARG A 255 7.97 -21.94 -5.56
N GLN A 256 8.20 -20.74 -6.08
CA GLN A 256 8.66 -19.59 -5.27
C GLN A 256 7.62 -19.21 -4.20
N SER A 257 6.34 -19.17 -4.55
CA SER A 257 5.25 -18.90 -3.59
C SER A 257 5.20 -19.95 -2.48
N MET A 258 5.43 -21.23 -2.80
CA MET A 258 5.50 -22.31 -1.80
C MET A 258 6.69 -22.10 -0.86
N LEU A 259 7.88 -21.84 -1.40
CA LEU A 259 9.09 -21.58 -0.61
C LEU A 259 8.93 -20.38 0.34
N ILE A 260 8.29 -19.29 -0.12
CA ILE A 260 8.00 -18.13 0.73
C ILE A 260 7.05 -18.52 1.87
N LYS A 261 5.96 -19.23 1.56
CA LYS A 261 5.00 -19.68 2.58
C LYS A 261 5.63 -20.63 3.60
N GLU A 262 6.50 -21.53 3.17
CA GLU A 262 7.26 -22.43 4.05
C GLU A 262 8.20 -21.66 4.97
N PHE A 263 8.94 -20.68 4.43
CA PHE A 263 9.79 -19.79 5.21
C PHE A 263 8.98 -19.06 6.29
N LEU A 264 7.87 -18.43 5.91
CA LEU A 264 7.02 -17.69 6.84
C LEU A 264 6.45 -18.59 7.94
N ARG A 265 5.95 -19.78 7.59
CA ARG A 265 5.45 -20.76 8.58
C ARG A 265 6.52 -21.16 9.58
N ALA A 266 7.76 -21.35 9.13
CA ALA A 266 8.89 -21.66 10.01
C ALA A 266 9.23 -20.51 10.99
N GLN A 267 8.81 -19.28 10.68
CA GLN A 267 8.91 -18.11 11.56
C GLN A 267 7.63 -17.85 12.37
N GLY A 268 6.66 -18.78 12.36
CA GLY A 268 5.35 -18.60 13.02
C GLY A 268 4.41 -17.64 12.31
N GLN A 269 4.75 -17.20 11.10
CA GLN A 269 3.99 -16.23 10.31
C GLN A 269 3.11 -16.92 9.28
N LEU A 270 1.91 -16.38 9.08
CA LEU A 270 0.96 -16.89 8.09
C LEU A 270 0.88 -15.92 6.92
N ALA A 271 0.91 -16.48 5.72
CA ALA A 271 0.59 -15.77 4.51
C ALA A 271 -0.49 -16.53 3.75
N HIS A 272 -1.42 -15.77 3.21
CA HIS A 272 -2.48 -16.29 2.38
C HIS A 272 -2.41 -15.64 1.00
N CYS A 273 -3.01 -16.32 0.04
CA CYS A 273 -3.08 -15.92 -1.36
C CYS A 273 -4.56 -16.02 -1.68
N GLU A 274 -5.28 -14.90 -1.63
CA GLU A 274 -6.72 -14.94 -1.85
C GLU A 274 -7.04 -15.23 -3.32
N HIS A 275 -8.25 -15.74 -3.58
CA HIS A 275 -8.84 -15.86 -4.91
C HIS A 275 -9.08 -14.49 -5.60
N ALA A 276 -8.73 -13.39 -4.94
CA ALA A 276 -8.85 -12.01 -5.41
C ALA A 276 -7.46 -11.42 -5.73
N GLN A 277 -6.68 -12.11 -6.57
CA GLN A 277 -5.31 -11.68 -6.91
C GLN A 277 -5.26 -10.23 -7.45
N PRO A 278 -6.10 -9.83 -8.44
CA PRO A 278 -6.09 -8.45 -8.94
C PRO A 278 -6.41 -7.41 -7.87
N GLU A 279 -7.34 -7.70 -6.96
CA GLU A 279 -7.71 -6.77 -5.89
C GLU A 279 -6.55 -6.53 -4.92
N LEU A 280 -5.86 -7.60 -4.50
CA LEU A 280 -4.64 -7.49 -3.68
C LEU A 280 -3.54 -6.71 -4.41
N TRP A 281 -3.39 -6.92 -5.72
CA TRP A 281 -2.41 -6.18 -6.51
C TRP A 281 -2.77 -4.70 -6.63
N PHE A 282 -4.05 -4.37 -6.84
CA PHE A 282 -4.53 -2.99 -6.84
C PHE A 282 -4.39 -2.32 -5.47
N ALA A 283 -4.57 -3.03 -4.37
CA ALA A 283 -4.33 -2.50 -3.02
C ALA A 283 -2.85 -2.16 -2.80
N ALA A 284 -1.95 -2.89 -3.45
CA ALA A 284 -0.53 -2.57 -3.44
C ALA A 284 -0.20 -1.32 -4.29
N ILE A 285 -1.09 -0.79 -5.13
CA ILE A 285 -0.85 0.41 -5.93
C ILE A 285 -1.09 1.66 -5.06
N PRO A 286 -0.13 2.59 -4.99
CA PRO A 286 -0.24 3.77 -4.13
C PRO A 286 -1.39 4.69 -4.57
N GLY A 287 -2.13 5.21 -3.60
CA GLY A 287 -3.32 6.05 -3.81
C GLY A 287 -4.62 5.27 -4.06
N ASN A 288 -4.59 3.93 -4.05
CA ASN A 288 -5.79 3.13 -4.25
C ASN A 288 -6.50 2.83 -2.92
N PHE A 289 -7.46 3.67 -2.54
CA PHE A 289 -8.24 3.51 -1.30
C PHE A 289 -9.28 2.40 -1.37
N ARG A 290 -9.74 2.02 -2.56
CA ARG A 290 -10.94 1.18 -2.75
C ARG A 290 -10.66 -0.31 -2.91
N ALA A 291 -9.41 -0.71 -3.13
CA ALA A 291 -9.03 -2.12 -3.27
C ALA A 291 -8.78 -2.77 -1.91
N TYR A 292 -9.18 -4.03 -1.74
CA TYR A 292 -8.91 -4.86 -0.55
C TYR A 292 -9.37 -4.19 0.76
N LEU A 293 -10.63 -3.75 0.79
CA LEU A 293 -11.26 -3.15 1.98
C LEU A 293 -11.60 -4.17 3.07
N VAL A 294 -11.38 -5.45 2.81
CA VAL A 294 -11.55 -6.54 3.79
C VAL A 294 -10.34 -6.73 4.71
N ALA A 295 -9.27 -5.95 4.50
CA ALA A 295 -8.09 -5.97 5.35
C ALA A 295 -8.48 -5.76 6.83
N PRO A 296 -7.80 -6.43 7.78
CA PRO A 296 -8.10 -6.22 9.19
C PRO A 296 -7.81 -4.76 9.58
N MET A 297 -8.72 -4.18 10.34
CA MET A 297 -8.38 -3.00 11.13
C MET A 297 -7.32 -3.40 12.16
N LEU A 298 -6.31 -2.57 12.38
CA LEU A 298 -5.30 -2.73 13.42
C LEU A 298 -5.04 -1.38 14.09
N GLN A 299 -4.72 -1.46 15.38
CA GLN A 299 -4.17 -0.35 16.16
C GLN A 299 -2.66 -0.57 16.26
N ILE A 300 -1.88 0.42 15.83
CA ILE A 300 -0.41 0.30 15.77
C ILE A 300 0.19 1.03 16.96
N ASP A 301 1.00 0.31 17.75
CA ASP A 301 1.72 0.90 18.87
C ASP A 301 2.94 1.71 18.42
N ASP A 302 3.68 1.20 17.43
CA ASP A 302 4.88 1.83 16.90
C ASP A 302 4.83 1.89 15.37
N LEU A 303 4.67 3.11 14.85
CA LEU A 303 4.53 3.36 13.42
C LEU A 303 5.78 3.01 12.61
N ARG A 304 6.93 2.76 13.25
CA ARG A 304 8.13 2.24 12.58
C ARG A 304 7.86 0.92 11.86
N VAL A 305 6.83 0.16 12.25
CA VAL A 305 6.38 -1.04 11.55
C VAL A 305 6.04 -0.80 10.08
N LEU A 306 5.60 0.40 9.74
CA LEU A 306 5.30 0.75 8.36
C LEU A 306 6.59 0.87 7.54
N PHE A 307 7.70 1.31 8.14
CA PHE A 307 8.94 1.66 7.44
C PHE A 307 10.07 0.64 7.63
N LEU A 308 9.75 -0.66 7.66
CA LEU A 308 10.79 -1.70 7.86
C LEU A 308 11.87 -1.64 6.78
N GLY A 309 13.11 -1.65 7.25
CA GLY A 309 14.31 -1.68 6.46
C GLY A 309 14.76 -3.07 6.02
N GLU A 310 15.97 -3.15 5.51
CA GLU A 310 16.58 -4.40 5.01
C GLU A 310 16.95 -5.39 6.12
N GLU A 311 17.22 -4.92 7.33
CA GLU A 311 17.58 -5.77 8.48
C GLU A 311 16.38 -6.11 9.38
N GLY A 312 15.20 -5.52 9.14
CA GLY A 312 14.01 -5.61 10.01
C GLY A 312 13.73 -4.29 10.74
N ALA A 313 12.89 -4.32 11.78
CA ALA A 313 12.73 -3.16 12.67
C ALA A 313 14.05 -2.91 13.43
N PRO A 314 14.51 -1.66 13.58
CA PRO A 314 15.64 -1.37 14.45
C PRO A 314 15.24 -1.73 15.89
N VAL A 315 15.95 -2.69 16.48
CA VAL A 315 15.84 -3.03 17.91
C VAL A 315 16.18 -1.81 18.76
#